data_AF-A0A2G9SKH1-F1
#
_entry.id   AF-A0A2G9SKH1-F1
#
_cell.length_a   1.000
_cell.length_b   1.000
_cell.length_c   1.000
_cell.angle_alpha   90.00
_cell.angle_beta   90.00
_cell.angle_gamma   90.00
#
_symmetry.space_group_name_H-M   'P 1'
#
loop_
_entity.id
_entity.type
_entity.pdbx_description
1 polymer ?
#
loop_
_entity_poly.entity_id
_entity_poly.type
_entity_poly.pdbx_seq_one_letter_code
_entity_poly.pdbx_strand_id
1 'polypeptide(L)'
;MKSSRDEEKQKLDQFLSDLALLGSLQGFRYFQPWLRGREEILLTVVNDDLGCPFLRSPGSLGSDASGHLPTYSSGQSTPRASALLPPASPCEREIAIPETHCTLFLLAAYAKYGRPYVWVRSNHQRFSGTELCDRDSPLTLPCYSEWDAKDVGVWHVIWDVVGTCVTPPPRNPLAVDFTYLKSLPLPERSLSSGALVSFFQSLLLQEPRGTPLYTYVLEDLLDLTRLHAQTLQELKEQNLIKNLL
;
A
#
# COMPACT_ATOMS: atom_id res chain seq x y z
N MET A 1 -14.06 20.82 27.74
CA MET A 1 -14.50 19.42 27.55
C MET A 1 -14.79 19.27 26.06
N LYS A 2 -13.99 18.49 25.32
CA LYS A 2 -14.31 18.20 23.90
C LYS A 2 -15.57 17.32 23.87
N SER A 3 -16.45 17.51 22.88
CA SER A 3 -17.59 16.62 22.69
C SER A 3 -17.08 15.27 22.20
N SER A 4 -17.69 14.16 22.59
CA SER A 4 -17.32 12.81 22.08
C SER A 4 -17.37 12.74 20.54
N ARG A 5 -18.25 13.53 19.90
CA ARG A 5 -18.28 13.69 18.43
C ARG A 5 -17.04 14.39 17.85
N ASP A 6 -16.47 15.34 18.58
CA ASP A 6 -15.26 16.04 18.14
C ASP A 6 -14.02 15.12 18.24
N GLU A 7 -14.01 14.22 19.24
CA GLU A 7 -12.96 13.22 19.43
C GLU A 7 -13.01 12.15 18.33
N GLU A 8 -14.20 11.63 18.01
CA GLU A 8 -14.40 10.70 16.89
C GLU A 8 -13.99 11.30 15.55
N LYS A 9 -14.35 12.56 15.31
CA LYS A 9 -13.95 13.27 14.09
C LYS A 9 -12.43 13.46 14.02
N GLN A 10 -11.80 13.89 15.11
CA GLN A 10 -10.36 14.08 15.17
C GLN A 10 -9.61 12.76 14.92
N LYS A 11 -10.11 11.66 15.47
CA LYS A 11 -9.56 10.32 15.27
C LYS A 11 -9.66 9.88 13.80
N LEU A 12 -10.80 10.10 13.17
CA LEU A 12 -10.98 9.80 11.75
C LEU A 12 -10.09 10.68 10.86
N ASP A 13 -9.97 11.97 11.17
CA ASP A 13 -9.09 12.90 10.44
C ASP A 13 -7.62 12.46 10.52
N GLN A 14 -7.17 12.01 11.70
CA GLN A 14 -5.83 11.45 11.88
C GLN A 14 -5.65 10.16 11.05
N PHE A 15 -6.63 9.25 11.10
CA PHE A 15 -6.60 8.03 10.29
C PHE A 15 -6.50 8.34 8.80
N LEU A 16 -7.27 9.30 8.30
CA LEU A 16 -7.25 9.73 6.89
C LEU A 16 -5.91 10.35 6.48
N SER A 17 -5.27 11.11 7.38
CA SER A 17 -3.92 11.64 7.16
C SER A 17 -2.91 10.50 7.01
N ASP A 18 -2.95 9.51 7.91
CA ASP A 18 -2.05 8.37 7.88
C ASP A 18 -2.33 7.46 6.68
N LEU A 19 -3.59 7.33 6.27
CA LEU A 19 -4.03 6.61 5.09
C LEU A 19 -3.45 7.23 3.81
N ALA A 20 -3.52 8.56 3.67
CA ALA A 20 -2.96 9.27 2.54
C ALA A 20 -1.43 9.15 2.49
N LEU A 21 -0.76 9.23 3.65
CA LEU A 21 0.68 9.01 3.76
C LEU A 21 1.04 7.60 3.30
N LEU A 22 0.40 6.57 3.87
CA LEU A 22 0.61 5.17 3.48
C LEU A 22 0.38 4.94 1.98
N GLY A 23 -0.70 5.51 1.42
CA GLY A 23 -1.04 5.42 0.00
C GLY A 23 -0.01 5.99 -0.96
N SER A 24 0.92 6.81 -0.47
CA SER A 24 2.03 7.40 -1.24
C SER A 24 3.35 6.62 -1.13
N LEU A 25 3.42 5.63 -0.25
CA LEU A 25 4.65 4.88 0.03
C LEU A 25 4.80 3.66 -0.90
N GLN A 26 6.05 3.29 -1.13
CA GLN A 26 6.44 2.05 -1.81
C GLN A 26 7.55 1.36 -1.02
N GLY A 27 7.80 0.08 -1.31
CA GLY A 27 8.87 -0.70 -0.69
C GLY A 27 8.46 -1.58 0.48
N PHE A 28 7.18 -1.93 0.58
CA PHE A 28 6.71 -2.99 1.46
C PHE A 28 6.79 -4.35 0.76
N ARG A 29 7.10 -5.40 1.52
CA ARG A 29 7.30 -6.76 1.00
C ARG A 29 6.02 -7.47 0.63
N TYR A 30 4.97 -7.31 1.44
CA TYR A 30 3.76 -8.12 1.33
C TYR A 30 2.59 -7.41 0.67
N PHE A 31 2.66 -6.08 0.56
CA PHE A 31 1.57 -5.32 -0.01
C PHE A 31 2.07 -4.10 -0.77
N GLN A 32 1.23 -3.58 -1.64
CA GLN A 32 1.46 -2.36 -2.37
C GLN A 32 0.22 -1.47 -2.22
N PRO A 33 0.34 -0.32 -1.53
CA PRO A 33 -0.75 0.63 -1.41
C PRO A 33 -0.80 1.56 -2.64
N TRP A 34 -1.99 1.99 -3.00
CA TRP A 34 -2.25 2.94 -4.08
C TRP A 34 -3.32 3.92 -3.64
N LEU A 35 -2.97 5.20 -3.55
CA LEU A 35 -3.92 6.25 -3.24
C LEU A 35 -4.95 6.38 -4.37
N ARG A 36 -6.21 6.03 -4.07
CA ARG A 36 -7.34 6.10 -5.03
C ARG A 36 -8.12 7.40 -4.87
N GLY A 37 -8.21 7.91 -3.64
CA GLY A 37 -8.90 9.16 -3.32
C GLY A 37 -8.55 9.64 -1.91
N ARG A 38 -9.20 10.73 -1.49
CA ARG A 38 -8.94 11.33 -0.16
C ARG A 38 -9.24 10.39 1.00
N GLU A 39 -10.23 9.51 0.83
CA GLU A 39 -10.71 8.59 1.86
C GLU A 39 -10.47 7.13 1.49
N GLU A 40 -9.76 6.85 0.39
CA GLU A 40 -9.67 5.52 -0.22
C GLU A 40 -8.25 5.19 -0.69
N ILE A 41 -7.78 3.99 -0.36
CA ILE A 41 -6.64 3.35 -1.01
C ILE A 41 -7.02 1.98 -1.56
N LEU A 42 -6.41 1.61 -2.67
CA LEU A 42 -6.33 0.22 -3.10
C LEU A 42 -5.10 -0.42 -2.47
N LEU A 43 -5.24 -1.65 -2.02
CA LEU A 43 -4.18 -2.41 -1.37
C LEU A 43 -4.05 -3.75 -2.08
N THR A 44 -2.95 -3.94 -2.81
CA THR A 44 -2.63 -5.23 -3.42
C THR A 44 -1.75 -6.01 -2.45
N VAL A 45 -2.19 -7.18 -1.99
CA VAL A 45 -1.48 -8.01 -1.01
C VAL A 45 -1.12 -9.35 -1.63
N VAL A 46 0.11 -9.83 -1.44
CA VAL A 46 0.50 -11.16 -1.93
C VAL A 46 -0.29 -12.26 -1.21
N ASN A 47 -0.57 -13.35 -1.90
CA ASN A 47 -1.30 -14.49 -1.33
C ASN A 47 -0.38 -15.40 -0.53
N ASP A 48 0.87 -15.57 -0.99
CA ASP A 48 1.86 -16.50 -0.45
C ASP A 48 3.22 -15.81 -0.32
N ASP A 49 3.95 -16.08 0.77
CA ASP A 49 5.33 -15.57 0.96
C ASP A 49 6.33 -16.41 0.14
N LEU A 50 6.23 -16.32 -1.19
CA LEU A 50 7.07 -17.10 -2.13
C LEU A 50 8.47 -16.50 -2.33
N GLY A 51 8.86 -15.46 -1.57
CA GLY A 51 10.17 -14.81 -1.72
C GLY A 51 10.40 -14.17 -3.10
N CYS A 52 9.35 -13.97 -3.89
CA CYS A 52 9.42 -13.50 -5.27
C CYS A 52 9.03 -12.01 -5.43
N PRO A 53 9.63 -11.29 -6.40
CA PRO A 53 9.45 -9.84 -6.57
C PRO A 53 8.18 -9.51 -7.40
N PHE A 54 7.01 -10.00 -6.99
CA PHE A 54 5.78 -9.84 -7.78
C PHE A 54 5.16 -8.42 -7.69
N LEU A 55 5.42 -7.69 -6.60
CA LEU A 55 4.89 -6.33 -6.38
C LEU A 55 5.80 -5.25 -6.98
N ARG A 56 6.27 -5.45 -8.22
CA ARG A 56 7.00 -4.38 -8.94
C ARG A 56 5.99 -3.39 -9.49
N SER A 57 6.10 -2.13 -9.08
CA SER A 57 5.26 -1.02 -9.55
C SER A 57 5.17 -0.98 -11.09
N PRO A 58 3.99 -0.70 -11.70
CA PRO A 58 3.82 -0.59 -13.15
C PRO A 58 4.59 0.57 -13.82
N GLY A 59 5.34 1.38 -13.06
CA GLY A 59 6.00 2.59 -13.54
C GLY A 59 7.40 2.40 -14.13
N SER A 60 8.01 1.21 -14.02
CA SER A 60 9.31 0.96 -14.66
C SER A 60 9.09 0.39 -16.06
N LEU A 61 8.74 1.28 -17.00
CA LEU A 61 8.82 0.98 -18.43
C LEU A 61 10.30 0.83 -18.79
N GLY A 62 10.84 -0.37 -18.57
CA GLY A 62 12.03 -0.84 -19.26
C GLY A 62 11.72 -0.85 -20.75
N SER A 63 12.45 -0.01 -21.48
CA SER A 63 12.60 -0.16 -22.93
C SER A 63 13.09 -1.58 -23.20
N ASP A 64 12.26 -2.39 -23.85
CA ASP A 64 12.61 -3.42 -24.84
C ASP A 64 11.57 -4.56 -24.87
N ALA A 65 10.66 -4.48 -25.84
CA ALA A 65 10.08 -5.67 -26.49
C ALA A 65 9.33 -5.25 -27.76
N SER A 66 10.03 -5.28 -28.89
CA SER A 66 9.43 -5.48 -30.21
C SER A 66 8.70 -6.84 -30.20
N GLY A 67 7.38 -6.85 -30.26
CA GLY A 67 6.59 -8.08 -30.31
C GLY A 67 5.19 -7.84 -30.87
N HIS A 68 5.00 -8.26 -32.13
CA HIS A 68 3.78 -8.31 -32.93
C HIS A 68 2.43 -8.30 -32.18
N LEU A 69 1.59 -7.30 -32.52
CA LEU A 69 0.14 -7.31 -32.29
C LEU A 69 -0.55 -8.23 -33.31
N PRO A 70 -1.44 -9.15 -32.92
CA PRO A 70 -2.38 -9.76 -33.85
C PRO A 70 -3.53 -8.80 -34.12
N THR A 71 -3.63 -8.35 -35.37
CA THR A 71 -4.79 -7.67 -35.93
C THR A 71 -6.02 -8.59 -35.82
N TYR A 72 -7.01 -8.21 -35.03
CA TYR A 72 -8.38 -8.66 -35.24
C TYR A 72 -9.21 -7.49 -35.76
N SER A 73 -9.70 -7.67 -36.99
CA SER A 73 -10.61 -6.79 -37.68
C SER A 73 -12.04 -7.29 -37.50
N SER A 74 -12.92 -6.52 -36.87
CA SER A 74 -14.33 -6.42 -37.27
C SER A 74 -14.95 -5.15 -36.66
N GLY A 75 -15.63 -4.37 -37.49
CA GLY A 75 -15.81 -2.93 -37.30
C GLY A 75 -17.07 -2.47 -36.60
N GLN A 76 -17.06 -1.21 -36.16
CA GLN A 76 -18.02 -0.18 -36.59
C GLN A 76 -17.60 1.20 -36.04
N SER A 77 -17.46 2.16 -36.97
CA SER A 77 -17.57 3.63 -36.82
C SER A 77 -16.79 4.35 -35.71
N THR A 78 -15.75 5.07 -36.12
CA THR A 78 -15.26 6.28 -35.43
C THR A 78 -16.26 7.43 -35.58
N PRO A 79 -16.20 8.41 -34.66
CA PRO A 79 -15.78 9.73 -35.13
C PRO A 79 -14.50 10.19 -34.44
N ARG A 80 -13.70 10.92 -35.21
CA ARG A 80 -12.45 11.60 -34.81
C ARG A 80 -12.73 12.79 -33.90
N ALA A 81 -11.65 13.22 -33.23
CA ALA A 81 -11.46 14.33 -32.30
C ALA A 81 -11.78 13.93 -30.86
N SER A 82 -10.88 14.01 -29.90
CA SER A 82 -9.71 14.87 -29.69
C SER A 82 -8.68 14.09 -28.86
N ALA A 83 -7.43 14.54 -28.79
CA ALA A 83 -6.39 13.98 -27.92
C ALA A 83 -6.93 13.72 -26.50
N LEU A 84 -7.32 12.47 -26.25
CA LEU A 84 -7.71 12.03 -24.92
C LEU A 84 -6.39 11.83 -24.19
N LEU A 85 -6.08 12.79 -23.32
CA LEU A 85 -5.12 12.58 -22.24
C LEU A 85 -5.33 11.15 -21.69
N PRO A 86 -4.27 10.39 -21.42
CA PRO A 86 -4.43 9.09 -20.76
C PRO A 86 -5.34 9.30 -19.55
N PRO A 87 -6.28 8.39 -19.27
CA PRO A 87 -7.19 8.55 -18.14
C PRO A 87 -6.35 8.92 -16.91
N ALA A 88 -6.70 10.03 -16.26
CA ALA A 88 -5.95 10.57 -15.13
C ALA A 88 -5.96 9.63 -13.90
N SER A 89 -6.52 8.44 -14.04
CA SER A 89 -6.55 7.37 -13.07
C SER A 89 -6.44 6.05 -13.83
N PRO A 90 -5.49 5.16 -13.47
CA PRO A 90 -5.43 3.83 -14.06
C PRO A 90 -6.77 3.16 -13.87
N CYS A 91 -7.31 2.59 -14.94
CA CYS A 91 -8.53 1.79 -14.84
C CYS A 91 -8.27 0.59 -13.91
N GLU A 92 -9.30 0.09 -13.22
CA GLU A 92 -9.20 -1.04 -12.26
C GLU A 92 -8.50 -2.29 -12.87
N ARG A 93 -8.50 -2.39 -14.21
CA ARG A 93 -7.82 -3.43 -15.01
C ARG A 93 -6.31 -3.21 -15.20
N GLU A 94 -5.81 -1.99 -15.03
CA GLU A 94 -4.39 -1.61 -15.22
C GLU A 94 -3.59 -1.74 -13.91
N ILE A 95 -4.27 -1.82 -12.77
CA ILE A 95 -3.71 -1.98 -11.41
C ILE A 95 -3.56 -3.48 -11.05
N ALA A 96 -4.20 -4.37 -11.81
CA ALA A 96 -4.20 -5.80 -11.57
C ALA A 96 -2.86 -6.44 -12.00
N ILE A 97 -1.93 -6.53 -11.06
CA ILE A 97 -0.92 -7.61 -11.03
C ILE A 97 -1.68 -8.93 -11.23
N PRO A 98 -1.17 -9.91 -12.02
CA PRO A 98 -1.88 -11.14 -12.33
C PRO A 98 -2.57 -11.71 -11.08
N GLU A 99 -3.91 -11.72 -11.12
CA GLU A 99 -4.79 -11.94 -9.97
C GLU A 99 -4.50 -13.26 -9.23
N THR A 100 -3.77 -14.18 -9.85
CA THR A 100 -3.41 -15.49 -9.32
C THR A 100 -2.63 -15.45 -8.01
N HIS A 101 -1.71 -14.48 -7.83
CA HIS A 101 -0.79 -14.48 -6.69
C HIS A 101 -1.00 -13.32 -5.71
N CYS A 102 -1.91 -12.41 -6.01
CA CYS A 102 -2.21 -11.26 -5.15
C CYS A 102 -3.72 -11.06 -5.00
N THR A 103 -4.15 -10.64 -3.83
CA THR A 103 -5.52 -10.20 -3.56
C THR A 103 -5.58 -8.68 -3.50
N LEU A 104 -6.56 -8.10 -4.19
CA LEU A 104 -6.84 -6.67 -4.16
C LEU A 104 -7.88 -6.38 -3.09
N PHE A 105 -7.62 -5.36 -2.27
CA PHE A 105 -8.55 -4.82 -1.30
C PHE A 105 -8.79 -3.33 -1.53
N LEU A 106 -9.98 -2.86 -1.16
CA LEU A 106 -10.26 -1.43 -1.00
C LEU A 106 -10.29 -1.13 0.50
N LEU A 107 -9.42 -0.26 0.99
CA LEU A 107 -9.50 0.31 2.33
C LEU A 107 -10.07 1.72 2.21
N ALA A 108 -11.17 1.98 2.91
CA ALA A 108 -11.77 3.31 2.96
C ALA A 108 -12.21 3.71 4.37
N ALA A 109 -12.17 5.01 4.66
CA ALA A 109 -12.56 5.58 5.95
C ALA A 109 -13.52 6.77 5.74
N TYR A 110 -14.67 6.49 5.13
CA TYR A 110 -15.64 7.53 4.80
C TYR A 110 -16.24 8.19 6.05
N ALA A 111 -16.33 9.52 6.04
CA ALA A 111 -16.96 10.30 7.11
C ALA A 111 -18.36 9.82 7.50
N LYS A 112 -19.16 9.31 6.54
CA LYS A 112 -20.51 8.79 6.79
C LYS A 112 -20.52 7.62 7.79
N TYR A 113 -19.47 6.79 7.82
CA TYR A 113 -19.40 5.63 8.69
C TYR A 113 -18.64 5.89 9.99
N GLY A 114 -17.82 6.94 10.04
CA GLY A 114 -17.07 7.33 11.23
C GLY A 114 -15.91 6.39 11.61
N ARG A 115 -15.62 5.37 10.78
CA ARG A 115 -14.56 4.37 11.02
C ARG A 115 -14.12 3.72 9.69
N PRO A 116 -12.91 3.12 9.64
CA PRO A 116 -12.40 2.45 8.46
C PRO A 116 -13.04 1.09 8.21
N TYR A 117 -13.09 0.70 6.94
CA TYR A 117 -13.55 -0.60 6.47
C TYR A 117 -12.69 -1.08 5.29
N VAL A 118 -12.56 -2.39 5.17
CA VAL A 118 -11.83 -3.05 4.08
C VAL A 118 -12.78 -3.95 3.30
N TRP A 119 -12.78 -3.85 1.98
CA TRP A 119 -13.52 -4.74 1.09
C TRP A 119 -12.54 -5.55 0.26
N VAL A 120 -12.87 -6.83 0.06
CA VAL A 120 -12.17 -7.67 -0.92
C VAL A 120 -12.64 -7.26 -2.32
N ARG A 121 -11.71 -7.12 -3.27
CA ARG A 121 -12.00 -6.73 -4.67
C ARG A 121 -11.56 -7.79 -5.69
N SER A 122 -10.71 -8.73 -5.29
CA SER A 122 -10.38 -9.92 -6.08
C SER A 122 -10.20 -11.14 -5.16
N ASN A 123 -10.12 -12.35 -5.72
CA ASN A 123 -9.89 -13.59 -4.95
C ASN A 123 -10.85 -13.80 -3.76
N HIS A 124 -12.12 -13.39 -3.90
CA HIS A 124 -13.14 -13.51 -2.86
C HIS A 124 -13.25 -14.93 -2.29
N GLN A 125 -13.04 -15.96 -3.11
CA GLN A 125 -13.05 -17.36 -2.70
C GLN A 125 -12.04 -17.71 -1.59
N ARG A 126 -10.99 -16.90 -1.39
CA ARG A 126 -10.02 -17.07 -0.28
C ARG A 126 -10.57 -16.58 1.07
N PHE A 127 -11.56 -15.68 1.05
CA PHE A 127 -12.13 -15.04 2.24
C PHE A 127 -13.60 -15.44 2.47
N SER A 128 -14.27 -15.96 1.46
CA SER A 128 -15.65 -16.42 1.49
C SER A 128 -15.69 -17.95 1.43
N GLY A 129 -16.06 -18.59 2.54
CA GLY A 129 -16.25 -20.05 2.60
C GLY A 129 -17.46 -20.59 1.82
N THR A 130 -18.18 -19.74 1.07
CA THR A 130 -19.37 -20.12 0.27
C THR A 130 -19.68 -19.04 -0.77
N GLU A 131 -20.09 -19.42 -1.98
CA GLU A 131 -20.23 -18.55 -3.16
C GLU A 131 -21.32 -17.45 -3.10
N LEU A 132 -22.03 -17.34 -1.97
CA LEU A 132 -23.13 -16.38 -1.77
C LEU A 132 -22.76 -15.20 -0.86
N CYS A 133 -21.48 -15.03 -0.52
CA CYS A 133 -21.05 -13.90 0.29
C CYS A 133 -21.19 -12.60 -0.53
N ASP A 134 -21.97 -11.67 0.02
CA ASP A 134 -22.19 -10.35 -0.56
C ASP A 134 -20.86 -9.64 -0.78
N ARG A 135 -20.49 -9.42 -2.04
CA ARG A 135 -19.21 -8.81 -2.45
C ARG A 135 -19.05 -7.39 -1.89
N ASP A 136 -20.13 -6.78 -1.42
CA ASP A 136 -20.15 -5.45 -0.84
C ASP A 136 -20.10 -5.43 0.70
N SER A 137 -20.03 -6.61 1.34
CA SER A 137 -19.78 -6.71 2.78
C SER A 137 -18.29 -6.47 3.11
N PRO A 138 -17.97 -5.54 4.02
CA PRO A 138 -16.59 -5.34 4.46
C PRO A 138 -16.09 -6.55 5.28
N LEU A 139 -14.78 -6.75 5.28
CA LEU A 139 -14.11 -7.72 6.14
C LEU A 139 -14.31 -7.38 7.62
N THR A 140 -14.47 -8.41 8.44
CA THR A 140 -14.42 -8.27 9.90
C THR A 140 -12.97 -8.47 10.36
N LEU A 141 -12.28 -7.38 10.68
CA LEU A 141 -10.89 -7.43 11.15
C LEU A 141 -10.82 -7.34 12.69
N PRO A 142 -9.85 -8.01 13.34
CA PRO A 142 -9.65 -7.93 14.79
C PRO A 142 -9.59 -6.50 15.33
N CYS A 143 -8.82 -5.61 14.69
CA CYS A 143 -8.63 -4.23 15.12
C CYS A 143 -9.92 -3.40 15.14
N TYR A 144 -10.96 -3.77 14.39
CA TYR A 144 -12.21 -3.02 14.37
C TYR A 144 -12.99 -3.12 15.68
N SER A 145 -12.83 -4.23 16.40
CA SER A 145 -13.45 -4.40 17.72
C SER A 145 -12.85 -3.45 18.77
N GLU A 146 -11.68 -2.89 18.49
CA GLU A 146 -10.96 -2.00 19.38
C GLU A 146 -11.08 -0.52 18.97
N TRP A 147 -11.74 -0.21 17.84
CA TRP A 147 -11.86 1.15 17.32
C TRP A 147 -12.44 2.14 18.34
N ASP A 148 -13.44 1.73 19.11
CA ASP A 148 -14.08 2.62 20.08
C ASP A 148 -13.26 2.76 21.38
N ALA A 149 -12.30 1.86 21.62
CA ALA A 149 -11.55 1.76 22.88
C ALA A 149 -10.06 2.17 22.79
N LYS A 150 -9.45 2.07 21.61
CA LYS A 150 -8.01 2.31 21.38
C LYS A 150 -7.78 3.13 20.12
N ASP A 151 -6.64 3.80 20.02
CA ASP A 151 -6.23 4.54 18.82
C ASP A 151 -5.74 3.58 17.72
N VAL A 152 -6.70 3.02 17.00
CA VAL A 152 -6.46 2.14 15.86
C VAL A 152 -6.00 2.98 14.66
N GLY A 153 -4.69 3.06 14.45
CA GLY A 153 -4.08 3.63 13.24
C GLY A 153 -4.19 2.73 12.00
N VAL A 154 -3.87 3.30 10.83
CA VAL A 154 -3.92 2.59 9.53
C VAL A 154 -3.05 1.32 9.52
N TRP A 155 -1.90 1.35 10.20
CA TRP A 155 -0.99 0.22 10.29
C TRP A 155 -1.59 -1.01 10.97
N HIS A 156 -2.53 -0.85 11.91
CA HIS A 156 -3.25 -1.98 12.52
C HIS A 156 -4.17 -2.67 11.50
N VAL A 157 -4.84 -1.88 10.66
CA VAL A 157 -5.70 -2.41 9.60
C VAL A 157 -4.87 -3.19 8.58
N ILE A 158 -3.73 -2.62 8.16
CA ILE A 158 -2.80 -3.31 7.25
C ILE A 158 -2.24 -4.58 7.88
N TRP A 159 -1.88 -4.52 9.17
CA TRP A 159 -1.39 -5.67 9.91
C TRP A 159 -2.37 -6.85 9.85
N ASP A 160 -3.64 -6.60 10.15
CA ASP A 160 -4.68 -7.61 10.13
C ASP A 160 -4.99 -8.11 8.72
N VAL A 161 -5.07 -7.22 7.73
CA VAL A 161 -5.34 -7.61 6.33
C VAL A 161 -4.23 -8.50 5.80
N VAL A 162 -2.97 -8.10 5.97
CA VAL A 162 -1.82 -8.86 5.49
C VAL A 162 -1.66 -10.16 6.27
N GLY A 163 -1.82 -10.12 7.60
CA GLY A 163 -1.77 -11.31 8.46
C GLY A 163 -2.85 -12.34 8.14
N THR A 164 -4.01 -11.90 7.63
CA THR A 164 -5.09 -12.79 7.19
C THR A 164 -4.89 -13.28 5.74
N CYS A 165 -4.35 -12.44 4.86
CA CYS A 165 -4.25 -12.71 3.43
C CYS A 165 -3.04 -13.59 3.06
N VAL A 166 -1.88 -13.33 3.67
CA VAL A 166 -0.62 -13.98 3.31
C VAL A 166 -0.53 -15.34 4.00
N THR A 167 -0.19 -16.39 3.25
CA THR A 167 0.00 -17.74 3.78
C THR A 167 1.46 -18.20 3.58
N PRO A 168 2.18 -18.62 4.65
CA PRO A 168 1.81 -18.45 6.07
C PRO A 168 1.80 -16.97 6.50
N PRO A 169 1.08 -16.61 7.59
CA PRO A 169 1.07 -15.24 8.09
C PRO A 169 2.49 -14.74 8.42
N PRO A 170 2.91 -13.58 7.90
CA PRO A 170 4.26 -13.08 8.12
C PRO A 170 4.44 -12.62 9.56
N ARG A 171 5.67 -12.76 10.07
CA ARG A 171 6.06 -12.23 11.40
C ARG A 171 5.84 -10.71 11.45
N ASN A 172 6.23 -10.00 10.39
CA ASN A 172 6.06 -8.56 10.24
C ASN A 172 5.22 -8.24 8.99
N PRO A 173 3.90 -8.09 9.09
CA PRO A 173 3.03 -7.62 8.01
C PRO A 173 3.47 -6.31 7.32
N LEU A 174 4.20 -5.44 8.02
CA LEU A 174 4.71 -4.17 7.51
C LEU A 174 6.17 -4.27 7.04
N ALA A 175 6.69 -5.48 6.81
CA ALA A 175 8.09 -5.67 6.48
C ALA A 175 8.52 -4.88 5.24
N VAL A 176 9.71 -4.30 5.30
CA VAL A 176 10.35 -3.60 4.19
C VAL A 176 10.94 -4.60 3.20
N ASP A 177 10.73 -4.36 1.91
CA ASP A 177 11.46 -5.03 0.86
C ASP A 177 12.81 -4.33 0.61
N PHE A 178 13.81 -4.70 1.41
CA PHE A 178 15.17 -4.20 1.25
C PHE A 178 15.79 -4.57 -0.10
N THR A 179 15.37 -5.67 -0.72
CA THR A 179 15.86 -6.10 -2.04
C THR A 179 15.35 -5.14 -3.10
N TYR A 180 14.05 -4.82 -3.07
CA TYR A 180 13.45 -3.80 -3.91
C TYR A 180 14.13 -2.44 -3.72
N LEU A 181 14.27 -1.94 -2.49
CA LEU A 181 14.89 -0.64 -2.25
C LEU A 181 16.32 -0.58 -2.81
N LYS A 182 17.12 -1.64 -2.60
CA LYS A 182 18.49 -1.73 -3.15
C LYS A 182 18.52 -1.86 -4.67
N SER A 183 17.42 -2.26 -5.31
CA SER A 183 17.33 -2.31 -6.78
C SER A 183 17.03 -0.97 -7.42
N LEU A 184 16.49 -0.01 -6.66
CA LEU A 184 16.15 1.32 -7.17
C LEU A 184 17.42 2.13 -7.52
N PRO A 185 17.35 3.00 -8.55
CA PRO A 185 18.31 4.08 -8.78
C PRO A 185 18.53 4.91 -7.51
N LEU A 186 19.74 5.46 -7.33
CA LEU A 186 20.09 6.16 -6.08
C LEU A 186 19.14 7.30 -5.67
N PRO A 187 18.68 8.19 -6.58
CA PRO A 187 17.73 9.25 -6.19
C PRO A 187 16.41 8.67 -5.67
N GLU A 188 15.86 7.68 -6.37
CA GLU A 188 14.61 7.01 -6.00
C GLU A 188 14.77 6.21 -4.71
N ARG A 189 15.88 5.48 -4.55
CA ARG A 189 16.21 4.77 -3.31
C ARG A 189 16.26 5.73 -2.13
N SER A 190 16.87 6.90 -2.30
CA SER A 190 16.97 7.92 -1.24
C SER A 190 15.59 8.45 -0.84
N LEU A 191 14.75 8.78 -1.82
CA LEU A 191 13.39 9.26 -1.57
C LEU A 191 12.53 8.18 -0.89
N SER A 192 12.50 6.96 -1.45
CA SER A 192 11.70 5.86 -0.92
C SER A 192 12.16 5.44 0.48
N SER A 193 13.48 5.31 0.71
CA SER A 193 13.99 4.97 2.05
C SER A 193 13.73 6.07 3.07
N GLY A 194 13.92 7.35 2.71
CA GLY A 194 13.64 8.48 3.61
C GLY A 194 12.16 8.59 3.98
N ALA A 195 11.27 8.38 3.00
CA ALA A 195 9.83 8.40 3.23
C ALA A 195 9.38 7.26 4.17
N LEU A 196 9.89 6.04 3.97
CA LEU A 196 9.63 4.91 4.86
C LEU A 196 10.20 5.14 6.27
N VAL A 197 11.41 5.72 6.40
CA VAL A 197 12.00 6.06 7.72
C VAL A 197 11.07 7.02 8.46
N SER A 198 10.63 8.09 7.80
CA SER A 198 9.72 9.06 8.39
C SER A 198 8.41 8.42 8.82
N PHE A 199 7.82 7.57 7.96
CA PHE A 199 6.56 6.88 8.26
C PHE A 199 6.69 5.97 9.49
N PHE A 200 7.72 5.14 9.56
CA PHE A 200 7.91 4.24 10.72
C PHE A 200 8.28 4.97 12.00
N GLN A 201 8.99 6.09 11.93
CA GLN A 201 9.20 6.94 13.10
C GLN A 201 7.86 7.47 13.63
N SER A 202 7.00 8.00 12.76
CA SER A 202 5.66 8.47 13.13
C SER A 202 4.78 7.34 13.69
N LEU A 203 4.87 6.14 13.12
CA LEU A 203 4.17 4.95 13.60
C LEU A 203 4.61 4.58 15.03
N LEU A 204 5.93 4.48 15.27
CA LEU A 204 6.47 4.02 16.56
C LEU A 204 6.28 5.04 17.68
N LEU A 205 6.02 6.31 17.35
CA LEU A 205 5.62 7.33 18.34
C LEU A 205 4.18 7.12 18.83
N GLN A 206 3.32 6.51 18.02
CA GLN A 206 1.92 6.26 18.33
C GLN A 206 1.70 4.85 18.89
N GLU A 207 2.52 3.88 18.48
CA GLU A 207 2.40 2.49 18.89
C GLU A 207 2.92 2.25 20.33
N PRO A 208 2.15 1.59 21.21
CA PRO A 208 2.60 1.22 22.54
C PRO A 208 3.84 0.31 22.53
N ARG A 209 4.80 0.60 23.41
CA ARG A 209 6.00 -0.23 23.55
C ARG A 209 5.64 -1.64 24.03
N GLY A 210 6.34 -2.63 23.48
CA GLY A 210 6.17 -4.04 23.86
C GLY A 210 5.12 -4.80 23.04
N THR A 211 4.41 -4.14 22.13
CA THR A 211 3.57 -4.84 21.14
C THR A 211 4.45 -5.52 20.09
N PRO A 212 3.99 -6.63 19.48
CA PRO A 212 4.70 -7.26 18.36
C PRO A 212 4.92 -6.29 17.20
N LEU A 213 3.93 -5.44 16.91
CA LEU A 213 4.01 -4.41 15.88
C LEU A 213 5.17 -3.45 16.16
N TYR A 214 5.24 -2.89 17.38
CA TYR A 214 6.34 -2.01 17.78
C TYR A 214 7.70 -2.70 17.60
N THR A 215 7.85 -3.92 18.10
CA THR A 215 9.14 -4.64 18.09
C THR A 215 9.62 -4.89 16.67
N TYR A 216 8.77 -5.41 15.77
CA TYR A 216 9.20 -5.77 14.43
C TYR A 216 9.38 -4.57 13.51
N VAL A 217 8.54 -3.53 13.65
CA VAL A 217 8.74 -2.28 12.90
C VAL A 217 10.03 -1.58 13.36
N LEU A 218 10.37 -1.65 14.64
CA LEU A 218 11.63 -1.11 15.14
C LEU A 218 12.85 -1.86 14.58
N GLU A 219 12.80 -3.20 14.51
CA GLU A 219 13.85 -4.00 13.86
C GLU A 219 14.09 -3.52 12.41
N ASP A 220 13.04 -3.42 11.60
CA ASP A 220 13.13 -2.96 10.21
C ASP A 220 13.58 -1.48 10.10
N LEU A 221 13.10 -0.60 10.98
CA LEU A 221 13.47 0.82 10.98
C LEU A 221 14.98 1.01 11.19
N LEU A 222 15.61 0.20 12.05
CA LEU A 222 17.06 0.29 12.29
C LEU A 222 17.85 -0.02 11.02
N ASP A 223 17.48 -1.08 10.31
CA ASP A 223 18.15 -1.47 9.08
C ASP A 223 17.83 -0.52 7.92
N LEU A 224 16.60 -0.01 7.86
CA LEU A 224 16.18 0.99 6.89
C LEU A 224 16.93 2.33 7.09
N THR A 225 17.13 2.75 8.34
CA THR A 225 17.89 3.96 8.66
C THR A 225 19.36 3.82 8.22
N ARG A 226 19.96 2.65 8.42
CA ARG A 226 21.32 2.34 7.92
C ARG A 226 21.37 2.40 6.40
N LEU A 227 20.41 1.79 5.71
CA LEU A 227 20.33 1.83 4.24
C LEU A 227 20.17 3.27 3.73
N HIS A 228 19.32 4.07 4.36
CA HIS A 228 19.10 5.47 3.98
C HIS A 228 20.38 6.30 4.14
N ALA A 229 21.08 6.16 5.27
CA ALA A 229 22.34 6.85 5.52
C ALA A 229 23.43 6.49 4.48
N GLN A 230 23.56 5.20 4.14
CA GLN A 230 24.46 4.74 3.08
C GLN A 230 24.08 5.35 1.72
N THR A 231 22.78 5.34 1.39
CA THR A 231 22.28 5.90 0.13
C THR A 231 22.58 7.41 0.01
N LEU A 232 22.42 8.17 1.09
CA LEU A 232 22.75 9.60 1.12
C LEU A 232 24.26 9.85 0.94
N GLN A 233 25.10 8.98 1.50
CA GLN A 233 26.55 9.05 1.31
C GLN A 233 26.91 8.79 -0.16
N GLU A 234 26.35 7.74 -0.78
CA GLU A 234 26.58 7.43 -2.19
C GLU A 234 26.10 8.55 -3.13
N LEU A 235 24.94 9.16 -2.85
CA LEU A 235 24.45 10.32 -3.60
C LEU A 235 25.41 11.51 -3.52
N LYS A 236 26.01 11.73 -2.35
CA LYS A 236 27.00 12.79 -2.14
C LYS A 236 28.26 12.54 -2.97
N GLU A 237 28.77 11.32 -2.95
CA GLU A 237 29.98 10.91 -3.68
C GLU A 237 29.79 11.03 -5.20
N GLN A 238 28.60 10.72 -5.72
CA GLN A 238 28.28 10.85 -7.14
C GLN A 238 27.85 12.27 -7.56
N ASN A 239 27.91 13.27 -6.67
CA ASN A 239 27.46 14.65 -6.90
C ASN A 239 26.00 14.78 -7.37
N LEU A 240 25.16 13.78 -7.13
CA LEU A 240 23.76 13.77 -7.56
C LEU A 240 22.84 14.57 -6.64
N ILE A 241 23.32 14.97 -5.45
CA ILE A 241 22.55 15.80 -4.50
C ILE A 241 22.09 17.12 -5.13
N LYS A 242 22.85 17.68 -6.07
CA LYS A 242 22.51 18.95 -6.73
C LYS A 242 21.28 18.87 -7.64
N ASN A 243 20.83 17.67 -8.00
CA ASN A 243 19.67 17.45 -8.88
C ASN A 243 18.39 17.10 -8.10
N LEU A 244 18.46 17.01 -6.78
CA LEU A 244 17.35 16.59 -5.90
C LEU A 244 16.74 17.74 -5.09
N LEU A 245 17.39 18.91 -5.05
CA LEU A 245 16.95 20.15 -4.40
C LEU A 245 16.66 21.21 -5.47
#